data_AF-A0A9Q0PWM5-F1
#
_entry.id   AF-A0A9Q0PWM5-F1
#
_cell.length_a   1.000
_cell.length_b   1.000
_cell.length_c   1.000
_cell.angle_alpha   90.00
_cell.angle_beta   90.00
_cell.angle_gamma   90.00
#
_symmetry.space_group_name_H-M   'P 1'
#
loop_
_entity.id
_entity.type
_entity.pdbx_description
1 polymer ?
#
loop_
_entity_poly.entity_id
_entity_poly.type
_entity_poly.pdbx_seq_one_letter_code
_entity_poly.pdbx_strand_id
1 'polypeptide(L)'
;MEYRMTTGKRACRSTGSRLQKRKGSVETKVSMRRLRAEMAEIGEQQKRIRKGQMEIRERFEEIDFDCDQLKKETFLISKQAARNQQRLNLMFKIVKAREENNLSEVDKLTQSLRECMKHDMENNL
;
A
#
# COMPACT_ATOMS: atom_id res chain seq x y z
N MET A 1 74.57 -36.86 56.98
CA MET A 1 73.41 -35.96 57.11
C MET A 1 73.73 -34.71 56.29
N GLU A 2 73.10 -34.45 55.14
CA GLU A 2 71.74 -33.86 55.01
C GLU A 2 71.68 -32.51 55.78
N TYR A 3 71.40 -31.33 55.21
CA TYR A 3 70.47 -30.98 54.12
C TYR A 3 70.89 -29.71 53.38
N ARG A 4 70.42 -29.64 52.13
CA ARG A 4 70.40 -28.48 51.23
C ARG A 4 69.24 -27.54 51.58
N MET A 5 69.38 -26.28 51.14
CA MET A 5 68.34 -25.31 50.70
C MET A 5 68.03 -24.14 51.64
N THR A 6 68.39 -22.94 51.20
CA THR A 6 67.44 -21.81 51.21
C THR A 6 67.54 -21.03 49.89
N THR A 7 66.62 -21.30 48.98
CA THR A 7 66.24 -20.34 47.93
C THR A 7 64.75 -20.09 48.06
N GLY A 8 64.36 -18.83 48.26
CA GLY A 8 62.96 -18.48 48.39
C GLY A 8 62.70 -16.98 48.33
N LYS A 9 63.19 -16.29 47.28
CA LYS A 9 62.67 -14.97 46.91
C LYS A 9 61.18 -15.12 46.59
N ARG A 10 60.30 -14.72 47.50
CA ARG A 10 58.87 -14.60 47.23
C ARG A 10 58.65 -13.41 46.29
N ALA A 11 58.36 -13.73 45.03
CA ALA A 11 57.98 -12.76 44.02
C ALA A 11 56.67 -12.05 44.42
N CYS A 12 56.72 -10.72 44.55
CA CYS A 12 55.53 -9.86 44.54
C CYS A 12 54.85 -10.00 43.18
N ARG A 13 53.80 -10.83 43.08
CA ARG A 13 52.95 -10.90 41.88
C ARG A 13 51.65 -10.09 42.08
N SER A 14 51.53 -9.06 41.24
CA SER A 14 50.34 -8.73 40.43
C SER A 14 49.16 -7.90 40.99
N THR A 15 49.44 -6.75 41.61
CA THR A 15 48.41 -5.69 41.74
C THR A 15 48.05 -5.06 40.38
N GLY A 16 49.02 -4.89 39.47
CA GLY A 16 48.82 -4.28 38.15
C GLY A 16 47.89 -5.05 37.20
N SER A 17 48.00 -6.38 37.13
CA SER A 17 47.15 -7.19 36.23
C SER A 17 45.69 -7.31 36.72
N ARG A 18 45.47 -7.20 38.04
CA ARG A 18 44.13 -7.21 38.64
C ARG A 18 43.39 -5.89 38.42
N LEU A 19 44.11 -4.76 38.42
CA LEU A 19 43.55 -3.44 38.09
C LEU A 19 43.20 -3.32 36.59
N GLN A 20 44.05 -3.81 35.69
CA GLN A 20 43.75 -3.84 34.24
C GLN A 20 42.54 -4.73 33.92
N LYS A 21 42.44 -5.93 34.52
CA LYS A 21 41.25 -6.79 34.37
C LYS A 21 39.97 -6.12 34.90
N ARG A 22 40.05 -5.37 36.01
CA ARG A 22 38.91 -4.59 36.54
C ARG A 22 38.52 -3.43 35.62
N LYS A 23 39.48 -2.68 35.07
CA LYS A 23 39.21 -1.58 34.12
C LYS A 23 38.52 -2.10 32.84
N GLY A 24 39.03 -3.17 32.23
CA GLY A 24 38.40 -3.80 31.06
C GLY A 24 36.97 -4.30 31.38
N SER A 25 36.74 -4.87 32.56
CA SER A 25 35.40 -5.29 33.00
C SER A 25 34.42 -4.12 33.19
N VAL A 26 34.89 -2.95 33.63
CA VAL A 26 34.06 -1.75 33.77
C VAL A 26 33.71 -1.16 32.42
N GLU A 27 34.68 -1.08 31.50
CA GLU A 27 34.47 -0.59 30.13
C GLU A 27 33.47 -1.47 29.37
N THR A 28 33.61 -2.79 29.45
CA THR A 28 32.62 -3.73 28.88
C THR A 28 31.22 -3.53 29.46
N LYS A 29 31.09 -3.25 30.77
CA LYS A 29 29.79 -2.98 31.40
C LYS A 29 29.16 -1.69 30.90
N VAL A 30 29.95 -0.64 30.69
CA VAL A 30 29.47 0.64 30.14
C VAL A 30 28.99 0.44 28.71
N SER A 31 29.80 -0.22 27.86
CA SER A 31 29.43 -0.53 26.48
C SER A 31 28.17 -1.39 26.40
N MET A 32 28.01 -2.36 27.30
CA MET A 32 26.80 -3.20 27.36
C MET A 32 25.56 -2.40 27.78
N ARG A 33 25.69 -1.44 28.70
CA ARG A 33 24.58 -0.54 29.08
C ARG A 33 24.16 0.34 27.91
N ARG A 34 25.13 0.91 27.19
CA ARG A 34 24.88 1.72 26.00
C ARG A 34 24.17 0.91 24.92
N LEU A 35 24.67 -0.30 24.62
CA LEU A 35 24.05 -1.21 23.65
C LEU A 35 22.60 -1.53 24.02
N ARG A 36 22.31 -1.80 25.30
CA ARG A 36 20.94 -2.05 25.76
C ARG A 36 20.03 -0.84 25.57
N ALA A 37 20.54 0.38 25.79
CA ALA A 37 19.77 1.60 25.57
C ALA A 37 19.48 1.82 24.08
N GLU A 38 20.48 1.65 23.21
CA GLU A 38 20.33 1.72 21.75
C GLU A 38 19.33 0.67 21.24
N MET A 39 19.40 -0.58 21.74
CA MET A 39 18.45 -1.63 21.40
C MET A 39 17.01 -1.28 21.82
N ALA A 40 16.83 -0.68 22.99
CA ALA A 40 15.52 -0.22 23.44
C ALA A 40 14.98 0.89 22.54
N GLU A 41 15.81 1.85 22.17
CA GLU A 41 15.44 2.93 21.25
C GLU A 41 15.05 2.39 19.86
N ILE A 42 15.84 1.48 19.31
CA ILE A 42 15.52 0.79 18.04
C ILE A 42 14.19 0.05 18.16
N GLY A 43 13.93 -0.62 19.29
CA GLY A 43 12.66 -1.28 19.54
C GLY A 43 11.46 -0.33 19.48
N GLU A 44 11.59 0.86 20.08
CA GLU A 44 10.54 1.89 20.03
C GLU A 44 10.38 2.50 18.62
N GLN A 45 11.48 2.71 17.90
CA GLN A 45 11.44 3.15 16.50
C GLN A 45 10.71 2.11 15.62
N GLN A 46 11.02 0.83 15.78
CA GLN A 46 10.35 -0.25 15.04
C GLN A 46 8.85 -0.32 15.32
N LYS A 47 8.42 -0.11 16.57
CA LYS A 47 6.99 -0.02 16.90
C LYS A 47 6.30 1.12 16.15
N ARG A 48 6.92 2.31 16.12
CA ARG A 48 6.38 3.46 15.39
C ARG A 48 6.30 3.19 13.89
N ILE A 49 7.33 2.57 13.31
CA ILE A 49 7.35 2.18 11.89
C ILE A 49 6.21 1.21 11.59
N ARG A 50 6.04 0.15 12.39
CA ARG A 50 4.96 -0.82 12.19
C ARG A 50 3.58 -0.18 12.26
N LYS A 51 3.38 0.73 13.21
CA LYS A 51 2.13 1.48 13.32
C LYS A 51 1.87 2.32 12.06
N GLY A 52 2.85 3.08 11.60
CA GLY A 52 2.72 3.87 10.37
C GLY A 52 2.47 3.01 9.13
N GLN A 53 3.12 1.84 9.03
CA GLN A 53 2.87 0.89 7.94
C GLN A 53 1.45 0.32 7.95
N MET A 54 0.89 0.07 9.12
CA MET A 54 -0.49 -0.39 9.29
C MET A 54 -1.48 0.69 8.87
N GLU A 55 -1.30 1.93 9.35
CA GLU A 55 -2.14 3.07 8.97
C GLU A 55 -2.10 3.33 7.45
N ILE A 56 -0.92 3.21 6.83
CA ILE A 56 -0.77 3.35 5.38
C ILE A 56 -1.53 2.23 4.65
N ARG A 57 -1.42 0.97 5.11
CA ARG A 57 -2.12 -0.16 4.51
C ARG A 57 -3.64 0.04 4.53
N GLU A 58 -4.20 0.43 5.68
CA GLU A 58 -5.63 0.69 5.82
C GLU A 58 -6.11 1.75 4.82
N ARG A 59 -5.34 2.83 4.63
CA ARG A 59 -5.66 3.86 3.62
C ARG A 59 -5.60 3.34 2.19
N PHE A 60 -4.64 2.48 1.87
CA PHE A 60 -4.58 1.86 0.54
C PHE A 60 -5.77 0.95 0.28
N GLU A 61 -6.22 0.20 1.29
CA GLU A 61 -7.42 -0.66 1.18
C GLU A 61 -8.70 0.18 0.92
N GLU A 62 -8.83 1.34 1.58
CA GLU A 62 -9.92 2.30 1.31
C GLU A 62 -9.84 2.87 -0.11
N ILE A 63 -8.65 3.30 -0.55
CA ILE A 63 -8.42 3.82 -1.91
C ILE A 63 -8.74 2.75 -2.97
N ASP A 64 -8.33 1.50 -2.75
CA ASP A 64 -8.58 0.40 -3.68
C ASP A 64 -10.09 0.12 -3.79
N PHE A 65 -10.80 0.15 -2.66
CA PHE A 65 -12.25 0.01 -2.62
C PHE A 65 -12.95 1.12 -3.42
N ASP A 66 -12.58 2.39 -3.17
CA ASP A 66 -13.13 3.54 -3.91
C ASP A 66 -12.82 3.45 -5.40
N CYS A 67 -11.58 3.06 -5.76
CA CYS A 67 -11.19 2.85 -7.14
C CYS A 67 -12.07 1.80 -7.84
N ASP A 68 -12.41 0.71 -7.16
CA ASP A 68 -13.27 -0.33 -7.71
C ASP A 68 -14.73 0.11 -7.84
N GLN A 69 -15.22 0.96 -6.95
CA GLN A 69 -16.53 1.60 -7.13
C GLN A 69 -16.54 2.54 -8.35
N LEU A 70 -15.54 3.41 -8.44
CA LEU A 70 -15.41 4.37 -9.55
C LEU A 70 -15.32 3.67 -10.91
N LYS A 71 -14.60 2.54 -11.00
CA LYS A 71 -14.57 1.73 -12.22
C LYS A 71 -15.96 1.21 -12.61
N LYS A 72 -16.74 0.70 -11.64
CA LYS A 72 -18.11 0.21 -11.89
C LYS A 72 -19.02 1.33 -12.36
N GLU A 73 -19.01 2.47 -11.69
CA GLU A 73 -19.81 3.63 -12.06
C GLU A 73 -19.43 4.16 -13.44
N THR A 74 -18.13 4.32 -13.70
CA THR A 74 -17.61 4.78 -15.00
C THR A 74 -18.00 3.83 -16.12
N PHE A 75 -17.98 2.51 -15.87
CA PHE A 75 -18.44 1.52 -16.84
C PHE A 75 -19.93 1.69 -17.17
N LEU A 76 -20.78 1.89 -16.16
CA LEU A 76 -22.21 2.12 -16.35
C LEU A 76 -22.47 3.43 -17.12
N ILE A 77 -21.78 4.51 -16.76
CA ILE A 77 -21.86 5.80 -17.44
C ILE A 77 -21.44 5.64 -18.91
N SER A 78 -20.33 4.96 -19.18
CA SER A 78 -19.81 4.73 -20.53
C SER A 78 -20.80 3.91 -21.37
N LYS A 79 -21.38 2.85 -20.79
CA LYS A 79 -22.44 2.04 -21.42
C LYS A 79 -23.65 2.90 -21.77
N GLN A 80 -24.07 3.78 -20.86
CA GLN A 80 -25.19 4.68 -21.10
C GLN A 80 -24.86 5.77 -22.14
N ALA A 81 -23.64 6.30 -22.14
CA ALA A 81 -23.17 7.26 -23.13
C ALA A 81 -23.18 6.67 -24.54
N ALA A 82 -22.72 5.43 -24.71
CA ALA A 82 -22.77 4.72 -26.00
C ALA A 82 -24.21 4.55 -26.52
N ARG A 83 -25.15 4.17 -25.63
CA ARG A 83 -26.58 4.07 -25.98
C ARG A 83 -27.16 5.42 -26.38
N ASN A 84 -26.86 6.47 -25.61
CA ASN A 84 -27.30 7.82 -25.93
C ASN A 84 -26.75 8.28 -27.29
N GLN A 85 -25.50 7.96 -27.60
CA GLN A 85 -24.91 8.25 -28.91
C GLN A 85 -25.64 7.53 -30.04
N GLN A 86 -26.00 6.25 -29.87
CA GLN A 86 -26.78 5.50 -30.84
C GLN A 86 -28.15 6.15 -31.08
N ARG A 87 -28.85 6.56 -30.02
CA ARG A 87 -30.14 7.26 -30.11
C ARG A 87 -30.01 8.59 -30.84
N LEU A 88 -29.00 9.40 -30.49
CA LEU A 88 -28.73 10.68 -31.16
C LEU A 88 -28.45 10.49 -32.66
N ASN A 89 -27.68 9.47 -33.03
CA ASN A 89 -27.41 9.14 -34.42
C ASN A 89 -28.70 8.78 -35.19
N LEU A 90 -29.60 8.02 -34.57
CA LEU A 90 -30.90 7.71 -35.17
C LEU A 90 -31.76 8.96 -35.32
N MET A 91 -31.84 9.81 -34.28
CA MET A 91 -32.57 11.08 -34.32
C MET A 91 -32.05 11.99 -35.43
N PHE A 92 -30.73 12.09 -35.59
CA PHE A 92 -30.12 12.87 -36.65
C PHE A 92 -30.48 12.33 -38.05
N LYS A 93 -30.39 11.01 -38.25
CA LYS A 93 -30.81 10.39 -39.51
C LYS A 93 -32.29 10.61 -39.83
N ILE A 94 -33.16 10.61 -38.82
CA ILE A 94 -34.59 10.93 -39.01
C ILE A 94 -34.77 12.36 -39.51
N VAL A 95 -34.09 13.33 -38.90
CA VAL A 95 -34.14 14.74 -39.34
C VAL A 95 -33.69 14.86 -40.79
N LYS A 96 -32.59 14.20 -41.16
CA LYS A 96 -32.08 14.18 -42.55
C LYS A 96 -33.08 13.53 -43.52
N ALA A 97 -33.65 12.38 -43.18
CA ALA A 97 -34.62 11.71 -44.04
C ALA A 97 -35.90 12.53 -44.22
N ARG A 98 -36.31 13.33 -43.21
CA ARG A 98 -37.41 14.28 -43.32
C ARG A 98 -37.09 15.43 -44.28
N GLU A 99 -35.89 15.98 -44.22
CA GLU A 99 -35.41 17.00 -45.15
C GLU A 99 -35.45 16.50 -46.60
N GLU A 100 -35.09 15.23 -46.81
CA GLU A 100 -35.14 14.55 -48.11
C GLU A 100 -36.55 14.07 -48.52
N ASN A 101 -37.58 14.32 -47.71
CA ASN A 101 -38.96 13.81 -47.89
C ASN A 101 -39.07 12.28 -48.04
N ASN A 102 -38.08 11.52 -47.52
CA ASN A 102 -38.07 10.06 -47.58
C ASN A 102 -38.87 9.45 -46.43
N LEU A 103 -40.20 9.43 -46.58
CA LEU A 103 -41.12 8.96 -45.53
C LEU A 103 -40.88 7.50 -45.13
N SER A 104 -40.54 6.63 -46.09
CA SER A 104 -40.26 5.21 -45.80
C SER A 104 -39.06 5.04 -44.88
N GLU A 105 -37.99 5.83 -45.10
CA GLU A 105 -36.81 5.81 -44.24
C GLU A 105 -37.08 6.43 -42.86
N VAL A 106 -37.88 7.50 -42.82
CA VAL A 106 -38.34 8.10 -41.55
C VAL A 106 -39.08 7.08 -40.70
N ASP A 107 -40.00 6.31 -41.27
CA ASP A 107 -40.78 5.30 -40.54
C ASP A 107 -39.87 4.19 -39.99
N LYS A 108 -38.95 3.67 -40.82
CA LYS A 108 -37.97 2.65 -40.42
C LYS A 108 -37.09 3.13 -39.27
N LEU A 109 -36.48 4.31 -39.40
CA LEU A 109 -35.60 4.86 -38.38
C LEU A 109 -36.34 5.19 -37.09
N THR A 110 -37.58 5.67 -37.19
CA THR A 110 -38.43 5.93 -36.03
C THR A 110 -38.76 4.64 -35.29
N GLN A 111 -39.07 3.56 -36.02
CA GLN A 111 -39.28 2.24 -35.42
C GLN A 111 -38.01 1.73 -34.74
N SER A 112 -36.85 1.81 -35.39
CA SER A 112 -35.56 1.43 -34.78
C SER A 112 -35.23 2.23 -33.52
N LEU A 113 -35.56 3.54 -33.49
CA LEU A 113 -35.38 4.36 -32.30
C LEU A 113 -36.28 3.90 -31.14
N ARG A 114 -37.54 3.55 -31.42
CA ARG A 114 -38.46 3.00 -30.39
C ARG A 114 -37.93 1.68 -29.82
N GLU A 115 -37.44 0.79 -30.66
CA GLU A 115 -36.86 -0.49 -30.23
C GLU A 115 -35.60 -0.30 -29.40
N CYS A 116 -34.70 0.59 -29.84
CA CYS A 116 -33.50 0.96 -29.09
C CYS A 116 -33.83 1.50 -27.69
N MET A 117 -34.85 2.36 -27.58
CA MET A 117 -35.27 2.91 -26.29
C MET A 117 -35.92 1.86 -25.37
N LYS A 118 -36.63 0.86 -25.92
CA LYS A 118 -37.23 -0.24 -25.14
C LYS A 118 -36.16 -1.14 -24.51
N HIS A 119 -35.18 -1.56 -25.29
CA HIS A 119 -34.10 -2.43 -24.82
C HIS A 119 -33.27 -1.80 -23.69
N ASP A 120 -33.16 -0.48 -23.66
CA ASP A 120 -32.44 0.23 -22.62
C ASP A 120 -33.18 0.28 -21.27
N MET A 121 -34.51 0.12 -21.25
CA MET A 121 -35.27 0.01 -19.99
C MET A 121 -35.14 -1.39 -19.37
N GLU A 122 -35.03 -2.43 -20.19
CA GLU A 122 -34.93 -3.82 -19.74
C GLU A 122 -33.52 -4.19 -19.24
N ASN A 123 -32.47 -3.52 -19.73
CA ASN A 123 -31.07 -3.79 -19.39
C ASN A 123 -30.51 -2.91 -18.25
N ASN A 124 -31.38 -2.21 -17.52
CA ASN A 124 -31.06 -1.39 -16.34
C ASN A 124 -31.74 -1.93 -15.05
N LEU A 125 -32.41 -3.08 -15.14
CA LEU A 125 -32.88 -3.94 -14.03
C LEU A 125 -31.94 -5.14 -13.90
#